data_AF-A0A399YJB2-F1
#
_entry.id   AF-A0A399YJB2-F1
#
_cell.length_a   1.000
_cell.length_b   1.000
_cell.length_c   1.000
_cell.angle_alpha   90.00
_cell.angle_beta   90.00
_cell.angle_gamma   90.00
#
_symmetry.space_group_name_H-M   'P 1'
#
loop_
_entity.id
_entity.type
_entity.pdbx_description
1 polymer ?
#
loop_
_entity_poly.entity_id
_entity_poly.type
_entity_poly.pdbx_seq_one_letter_code
_entity_poly.pdbx_strand_id
1 'polypeptide(L)' 'MLRELTRRNLFITPLDGDRQWFRYHHLLAQFLRSRLLRQYSAEEVAHMHLRAGRWFADAGFIEEGIQHMIAAGEVEEAVG' A
#
# COMPACT_ATOMS: atom_id res chain seq x y z
N MET A 1 16.55 6.49 2.40
CA MET A 1 16.16 5.60 1.29
C MET A 1 15.14 6.25 0.34
N LEU A 2 13.97 6.74 0.77
CA LEU A 2 12.99 7.40 -0.14
C LEU A 2 13.51 8.68 -0.82
N ARG A 3 14.27 9.53 -0.09
CA ARG A 3 14.89 10.74 -0.67
C ARG A 3 15.89 10.45 -1.79
N GLU A 4 16.51 9.27 -1.77
CA GLU A 4 17.46 8.83 -2.80
C GLU A 4 16.71 8.32 -4.04
N LEU A 5 15.55 7.69 -3.85
CA LEU A 5 14.67 7.24 -4.93
C LEU A 5 14.08 8.44 -5.70
N THR A 6 13.71 9.52 -5.02
CA THR A 6 13.26 10.77 -5.69
C THR A 6 14.34 11.37 -6.59
N ARG A 7 15.63 11.25 -6.21
CA ARG A 7 16.76 11.73 -7.03
C ARG A 7 17.04 10.87 -8.27
N ARG A 8 16.55 9.63 -8.31
CA ARG A 8 16.78 8.67 -9.41
C ARG A 8 15.64 8.68 -10.46
N ASN A 9 14.83 9.74 -10.51
CA ASN A 9 13.69 9.86 -11.44
C ASN A 9 12.65 8.72 -11.32
N LEU A 10 12.64 7.99 -10.20
CA LEU A 10 11.62 7.01 -9.91
C LEU A 10 10.36 7.76 -9.55
N PHE A 11 9.46 7.87 -10.51
CA PHE A 11 8.06 8.31 -10.51
C PHE A 11 7.37 8.42 -9.13
N ILE A 12 7.87 9.29 -8.26
CA ILE A 12 7.42 9.48 -6.88
C ILE A 12 7.38 11.00 -6.67
N THR A 13 6.22 11.50 -6.25
CA THR A 13 6.00 12.92 -6.02
C THR A 13 5.90 13.17 -4.51
N PRO A 14 6.65 14.12 -3.93
CA PRO A 14 6.47 14.51 -2.54
C PRO A 14 5.10 15.16 -2.36
N LEU A 15 4.42 14.86 -1.25
CA LEU A 15 3.11 15.43 -0.91
C LEU A 15 3.20 16.58 0.09
N ASP A 16 4.36 16.75 0.73
CA ASP A 16 4.62 17.74 1.76
C ASP A 16 5.93 18.50 1.50
N GLY A 17 6.01 19.72 2.04
CA GLY A 17 7.23 20.54 1.98
C GLY A 17 8.41 19.88 2.70
N ASP A 18 8.13 19.10 3.75
CA ASP A 18 9.12 18.43 4.60
C ASP A 18 9.60 17.08 4.06
N ARG A 19 9.05 16.64 2.91
CA ARG A 19 9.42 15.40 2.19
C ARG A 19 9.39 14.15 3.07
N GLN A 20 8.36 14.02 3.89
CA GLN A 20 8.08 12.81 4.66
C GLN A 20 7.04 11.95 3.95
N TRP A 21 6.12 12.60 3.22
CA TRP A 21 5.04 11.94 2.52
C TRP A 21 5.30 11.90 1.02
N PHE A 22 5.13 10.71 0.44
CA PHE A 22 5.42 10.46 -0.95
C PHE A 22 4.28 9.67 -1.61
N ARG A 23 3.96 10.02 -2.85
CA ARG A 23 2.99 9.30 -3.69
C ARG A 23 3.68 8.72 -4.90
N TYR A 24 3.44 7.44 -5.18
CA TYR A 24 3.80 6.86 -6.47
C TYR A 24 2.98 7.46 -7.60
N HIS A 25 3.61 7.71 -8.75
CA HIS A 25 2.89 8.02 -9.98
C HIS A 25 2.00 6.84 -10.38
N HIS A 26 0.83 7.15 -10.96
CA HIS A 26 -0.18 6.16 -11.30
C HIS A 26 0.36 5.00 -12.17
N LEU A 27 1.19 5.30 -13.17
CA LEU A 27 1.79 4.29 -14.06
C LEU A 27 2.71 3.32 -13.30
N LEU A 28 3.54 3.82 -12.38
CA LEU A 28 4.41 2.97 -11.58
C LEU A 28 3.59 2.11 -10.62
N ALA A 29 2.56 2.68 -10.00
CA ALA A 29 1.64 1.93 -9.15
C ALA A 29 0.92 0.80 -9.93
N GLN A 30 0.47 1.07 -11.16
CA GLN A 30 -0.14 0.05 -12.02
C GLN A 30 0.85 -1.05 -12.40
N PHE A 31 2.08 -0.68 -12.79
CA PHE A 31 3.13 -1.65 -13.10
C PHE A 31 3.44 -2.57 -11.91
N LEU A 32 3.61 -2.00 -10.72
CA LEU A 32 3.90 -2.76 -9.50
C LEU A 32 2.74 -3.68 -9.12
N ARG A 33 1.48 -3.22 -9.23
CA ARG A 33 0.30 -4.07 -9.01
C ARG A 33 0.24 -5.24 -9.99
N SER A 34 0.42 -4.99 -11.29
CA SER A 34 0.44 -6.05 -12.29
C SER A 34 1.56 -7.05 -12.06
N ARG A 35 2.72 -6.59 -11.60
CA ARG A 35 3.85 -7.46 -11.24
C ARG A 35 3.54 -8.29 -10.00
N LEU A 36 2.95 -7.69 -8.96
CA LEU A 36 2.56 -8.37 -7.74
C LEU A 36 1.64 -9.58 -8.05
N LEU A 37 0.58 -9.34 -8.82
CA LEU A 37 -0.40 -10.37 -9.19
C LEU A 37 0.17 -11.47 -10.10
N ARG A 38 1.30 -11.23 -10.77
CA ARG A 38 2.00 -12.24 -11.59
C ARG A 38 3.01 -13.05 -10.79
N GLN A 39 3.56 -12.49 -9.72
CA GLN A 39 4.67 -13.08 -8.97
C GLN A 39 4.20 -13.85 -7.74
N TYR A 40 3.05 -13.48 -7.18
CA TYR A 40 2.53 -14.04 -5.95
C TYR A 40 1.15 -14.65 -6.18
N SER A 41 0.85 -15.69 -5.42
CA SER A 41 -0.49 -16.26 -5.33
C SER A 41 -1.47 -15.29 -4.69
N ALA A 42 -2.77 -15.52 -4.90
CA ALA A 42 -3.82 -14.72 -4.28
C ALA A 42 -3.75 -14.74 -2.74
N GLU A 43 -3.38 -15.87 -2.15
CA GLU A 43 -3.22 -16.03 -0.69
C GLU A 43 -2.06 -15.19 -0.15
N GLU A 44 -0.90 -15.20 -0.84
CA GLU A 44 0.23 -14.37 -0.45
C GLU A 44 -0.10 -12.88 -0.51
N VAL A 45 -0.81 -12.46 -1.57
CA VAL A 45 -1.26 -11.06 -1.72
C VAL A 45 -2.26 -10.68 -0.63
N ALA A 46 -3.20 -11.56 -0.30
CA ALA A 46 -4.13 -11.37 0.81
C ALA A 46 -3.39 -11.21 2.15
N HIS A 47 -2.38 -12.04 2.40
CA HIS A 47 -1.56 -11.94 3.62
C HIS A 47 -0.79 -10.61 3.70
N MET A 48 -0.28 -10.11 2.57
CA MET A 48 0.34 -8.77 2.51
C MET A 48 -0.67 -7.66 2.86
N HIS A 49 -1.90 -7.78 2.36
CA HIS A 49 -2.98 -6.84 2.68
C HIS A 49 -3.38 -6.89 4.15
N LEU A 50 -3.51 -8.09 4.76
CA LEU A 50 -3.76 -8.25 6.20
C LEU A 50 -2.70 -7.55 7.05
N ARG A 51 -1.42 -7.76 6.72
CA ARG A 51 -0.31 -7.12 7.43
C ARG A 51 -0.35 -5.60 7.31
N ALA A 52 -0.66 -5.08 6.13
CA ALA A 52 -0.82 -3.65 5.91
C ALA A 52 -2.01 -3.11 6.73
N GLY A 53 -3.16 -3.79 6.68
CA GLY A 53 -4.37 -3.40 7.41
C GLY A 53 -4.15 -3.29 8.91
N ARG A 54 -3.50 -4.30 9.52
CA ARG A 54 -3.13 -4.29 10.95
C ARG A 54 -2.21 -3.12 11.28
N TRP A 55 -1.18 -2.88 10.47
CA TRP A 55 -0.27 -1.76 10.70
C TRP A 55 -0.98 -0.40 10.63
N PHE A 56 -1.88 -0.20 9.68
CA PHE A 56 -2.66 1.03 9.57
C PHE A 56 -3.60 1.21 10.76
N ALA A 57 -4.29 0.14 11.19
CA ALA A 57 -5.14 0.16 12.37
C ALA A 57 -4.35 0.52 13.64
N ASP A 58 -3.20 -0.12 13.86
CA ASP A 58 -2.31 0.16 15.01
C ASP A 58 -1.77 1.60 14.99
N ALA A 59 -1.59 2.18 13.79
CA ALA A 59 -1.16 3.55 13.59
C ALA A 59 -2.31 4.59 13.65
N GLY A 60 -3.56 4.16 13.88
CA GLY A 60 -4.74 5.02 13.97
C GLY A 60 -5.37 5.41 12.64
N PHE A 61 -4.90 4.85 11.53
CA PHE A 61 -5.42 5.05 10.17
C PHE A 61 -6.51 4.00 9.86
N ILE A 62 -7.65 4.16 10.51
CA ILE A 62 -8.71 3.13 10.52
C ILE A 62 -9.30 2.90 9.13
N GLU A 63 -9.51 3.96 8.33
CA GLU A 63 -10.10 3.83 7.00
C GLU A 63 -9.18 3.04 6.05
N GLU A 64 -7.89 3.36 6.03
CA GLU A 64 -6.88 2.65 5.25
C GLU A 64 -6.71 1.20 5.73
N GLY A 65 -6.82 0.99 7.05
CA GLY A 65 -6.83 -0.33 7.66
C GLY A 65 -7.96 -1.21 7.12
N ILE A 66 -9.19 -0.69 7.14
CA ILE A 66 -10.38 -1.38 6.63
C ILE A 66 -10.26 -1.66 5.13
N GLN A 67 -9.80 -0.68 4.33
CA GLN A 67 -9.60 -0.89 2.89
C GLN A 67 -8.66 -2.06 2.60
N HIS A 68 -7.61 -2.21 3.41
CA HIS A 68 -6.68 -3.32 3.28
C HIS A 68 -7.26 -4.66 3.77
N MET A 69 -8.07 -4.68 4.83
CA MET A 69 -8.76 -5.90 5.27
C MET A 69 -9.74 -6.40 4.20
N ILE A 70 -10.55 -5.50 3.63
CA ILE A 70 -11.45 -5.81 2.50
C ILE A 70 -10.65 -6.37 1.31
N ALA A 71 -9.52 -5.75 0.96
CA ALA A 71 -8.67 -6.20 -0.13
C ALA A 71 -8.00 -7.57 0.12
N ALA A 72 -7.87 -7.99 1.38
CA ALA A 72 -7.41 -9.33 1.73
C ALA A 72 -8.50 -10.41 1.59
N GLY A 73 -9.75 -10.02 1.32
CA GLY A 73 -10.89 -10.94 1.31
C GLY A 73 -11.49 -11.17 2.71
N GLU A 74 -11.06 -10.43 3.72
CA GLU A 74 -11.70 -10.41 5.04
C GLU A 74 -12.93 -9.52 4.96
N VAL A 75 -14.06 -10.11 4.55
CA VAL A 75 -15.37 -9.45 4.58
C VAL A 75 -16.12 -9.73 5.89
N GLU A 76 -15.50 -10.43 6.85
CA GLU A 76 -16.17 -10.84 8.11
C GLU A 76 -15.65 -10.18 9.41
N GLU A 77 -14.71 -9.23 9.35
CA GLU A 77 -14.29 -8.45 10.54
C GLU A 77 -14.55 -6.92 10.41
N ALA A 78 -15.33 -6.49 9.43
CA ALA A 78 -15.69 -5.07 9.22
C ALA A 78 -17.08 -4.67 9.76
N VAL A 79 -17.80 -5.59 10.41
CA VAL A 79 -19.09 -5.36 11.07
C VAL A 79 -19.20 -6.26 12.30
N GLY A 80 -18.68 -5.78 13.43
CA GLY A 80 -18.81 -6.38 14.76
C GLY A 80 -18.53 -5.35 15.83
#